data_AF-A0A9D8YRW5-F1
#
_entry.id   AF-A0A9D8YRW5-F1
#
_cell.length_a   1.000
_cell.length_b   1.000
_cell.length_c   1.000
_cell.angle_alpha   90.00
_cell.angle_beta   90.00
_cell.angle_gamma   90.00
#
_symmetry.space_group_name_H-M   'P 1'
#
loop_
_entity.id
_entity.type
_entity.pdbx_description
1 polymer ?
#
loop_
_entity_poly.entity_id
_entity_poly.type
_entity_poly.pdbx_seq_one_letter_code
_entity_poly.pdbx_strand_id
1 'polypeptide(L)'
;MNQAVRNAAGILLVAAATLGGCQPKPPDPAQDSLSPEETEHVFERDVARITAFADSIERLLWPVPLMTSRQAAALRRFQNDDHLEVARSVGVPQPVTQAALDIFVQSGRLVPLQDSRFWAIRDLDHSMPFVVPQMVGLLNEMGTRFHARLEERGLPPIRFEITSVLRTEEDQQRLRRRNRNATRGTSTHQFGTTLDITYAGYRAPLKPVLTLDTVDAPWLESGLRRMEAFAIEVGTARVARELQSILGAVLRELQDEGRVMVTMERRQPVFHITATADGQGAPAAVVAP
;
A
#
# COMPACT_ATOMS: atom_id res chain seq x y z
N MET A 1 -7.65 5.48 -19.10
CA MET A 1 -6.24 5.76 -18.69
C MET A 1 -5.55 6.88 -19.44
N ASN A 2 -5.81 6.98 -20.75
CA ASN A 2 -5.02 7.77 -21.68
C ASN A 2 -4.76 9.21 -21.25
N GLN A 3 -5.75 10.00 -20.80
CA GLN A 3 -5.51 11.44 -20.66
C GLN A 3 -4.65 11.84 -19.44
N ALA A 4 -4.82 11.22 -18.27
CA ALA A 4 -4.01 11.54 -17.09
C ALA A 4 -2.54 11.12 -17.25
N VAL A 5 -2.31 9.92 -17.80
CA VAL A 5 -0.95 9.42 -18.08
C VAL A 5 -0.31 10.23 -19.21
N ARG A 6 -1.05 10.60 -20.26
CA ARG A 6 -0.55 11.49 -21.33
C ARG A 6 -0.25 12.90 -20.84
N ASN A 7 -1.06 13.46 -19.94
CA ASN A 7 -0.78 14.76 -19.34
C ASN A 7 0.49 14.72 -18.49
N ALA A 8 0.67 13.67 -17.67
CA ALA A 8 1.90 13.46 -16.92
C ALA A 8 3.12 13.23 -17.84
N ALA A 9 2.93 12.53 -18.96
CA ALA A 9 3.94 12.33 -20.00
C ALA A 9 4.37 13.67 -20.62
N GLY A 10 3.41 14.51 -21.03
CA GLY A 10 3.69 15.83 -21.59
C GLY A 10 4.46 16.72 -20.63
N ILE A 11 4.09 16.71 -19.33
CA ILE A 11 4.83 17.45 -18.29
C ILE A 11 6.25 16.91 -18.15
N LEU A 12 6.45 15.59 -18.15
CA LEU A 12 7.77 14.99 -17.99
C LEU A 12 8.67 15.23 -19.21
N LEU A 13 8.13 15.16 -20.43
CA LEU A 13 8.86 15.45 -21.66
C LEU A 13 9.30 16.91 -21.69
N VAL A 14 8.41 17.84 -21.33
CA VAL A 14 8.75 19.27 -21.19
C VAL A 14 9.78 19.47 -20.08
N ALA A 15 9.64 18.80 -18.95
CA ALA A 15 10.61 18.86 -17.86
C ALA A 15 11.99 18.30 -18.29
N ALA A 16 12.04 17.22 -19.06
CA ALA A 16 13.28 16.67 -19.61
C ALA A 16 13.92 17.62 -20.64
N ALA A 17 13.11 18.30 -21.45
CA ALA A 17 13.57 19.29 -22.42
C ALA A 17 13.98 20.64 -21.78
N THR A 18 13.44 21.00 -20.61
CA THR A 18 13.66 22.30 -19.95
C THR A 18 14.57 22.23 -18.72
N LEU A 19 14.73 21.07 -18.07
CA LEU A 19 15.58 20.86 -16.89
C LEU A 19 16.99 20.36 -17.20
N GLY A 20 17.61 20.84 -18.28
CA GLY A 20 19.08 20.84 -18.40
C GLY A 20 19.81 21.69 -17.34
N GLY A 21 19.16 22.06 -16.24
CA GLY A 21 19.56 23.14 -15.34
C GLY A 21 20.00 22.78 -13.92
N CYS A 22 19.80 21.55 -13.41
CA CYS A 22 20.15 21.23 -12.00
C CYS A 22 20.80 19.84 -11.81
N GLN A 23 22.03 19.70 -12.34
CA GLN A 23 23.22 18.89 -11.92
C GLN A 23 23.18 17.33 -11.89
N PRO A 24 24.32 16.64 -12.15
CA PRO A 24 25.69 17.12 -12.38
C PRO A 24 26.03 17.31 -13.87
N LYS A 25 27.15 18.01 -14.10
CA LYS A 25 27.77 18.37 -15.39
C LYS A 25 27.45 17.38 -16.53
N PRO A 26 26.92 17.82 -17.70
CA PRO A 26 26.80 16.94 -18.85
C PRO A 26 28.19 16.35 -19.16
N PRO A 27 28.30 15.05 -19.49
CA PRO A 27 29.56 14.47 -19.89
C PRO A 27 30.15 15.26 -21.06
N ASP A 28 31.48 15.28 -21.11
CA ASP A 28 32.33 15.94 -22.11
C ASP A 28 31.70 15.90 -23.52
N PRO A 29 31.65 17.00 -24.29
CA PRO A 29 30.99 17.02 -25.59
C PRO A 29 31.89 16.37 -26.64
N ALA A 30 31.97 15.04 -26.60
CA ALA A 30 32.57 14.22 -27.64
C ALA A 30 32.07 12.77 -27.52
N GLN A 31 30.79 12.55 -27.87
CA GLN A 31 30.22 11.37 -28.58
C GLN A 31 28.68 11.35 -28.40
N ASP A 32 27.95 11.36 -29.51
CA ASP A 32 26.56 10.90 -29.68
C ASP A 32 25.50 11.35 -28.64
N SER A 33 25.20 12.64 -28.60
CA SER A 33 23.95 13.11 -27.98
C SER A 33 22.79 12.96 -28.97
N LEU A 34 21.75 12.18 -28.60
CA LEU A 34 20.51 12.08 -29.36
C LEU A 34 19.97 13.47 -29.76
N SER A 35 19.49 13.59 -30.99
CA SER A 35 18.71 14.74 -31.43
C SER A 35 17.41 14.86 -30.61
N PRO A 36 16.76 16.03 -30.62
CA PRO A 36 15.45 16.20 -29.99
C PRO A 36 14.41 15.19 -30.48
N GLU A 37 14.41 14.87 -31.79
CA GLU A 37 13.49 13.90 -32.40
C GLU A 37 13.78 12.47 -31.92
N GLU A 38 15.06 12.09 -31.81
CA GLU A 38 15.44 10.77 -31.29
C GLU A 38 15.11 10.65 -29.79
N THR A 39 15.29 11.73 -29.03
CA THR A 39 14.91 11.79 -27.61
C THR A 39 13.39 11.65 -27.44
N GLU A 40 12.61 12.36 -28.26
CA GLU A 40 11.15 12.26 -28.28
C GLU A 40 10.72 10.83 -28.66
N HIS A 41 11.36 10.22 -29.65
CA HIS A 41 11.06 8.84 -30.06
C HIS A 41 11.30 7.82 -28.93
N VAL A 42 12.45 7.89 -28.24
CA VAL A 42 12.75 7.02 -27.07
C VAL A 42 11.69 7.20 -25.99
N PHE A 43 11.36 8.46 -25.69
CA PHE A 43 10.35 8.81 -24.69
C PHE A 43 8.96 8.26 -25.06
N GLU A 44 8.45 8.58 -26.25
CA GLU A 44 7.12 8.18 -26.69
C GLU A 44 6.96 6.66 -26.74
N ARG A 45 7.98 5.94 -27.19
CA ARG A 45 8.00 4.48 -27.23
C ARG A 45 7.83 3.90 -25.83
N ASP A 46 8.62 4.34 -24.84
CA ASP A 46 8.53 3.79 -23.49
C ASP A 46 7.27 4.25 -22.74
N VAL A 47 6.78 5.46 -22.98
CA VAL A 47 5.46 5.90 -22.51
C VAL A 47 4.33 5.07 -23.10
N ALA A 48 4.39 4.72 -24.38
CA ALA A 48 3.42 3.85 -25.01
C ALA A 48 3.43 2.45 -24.38
N ARG A 49 4.60 1.91 -24.04
CA ARG A 49 4.74 0.62 -23.33
C ARG A 49 4.17 0.68 -21.93
N ILE A 50 4.47 1.73 -21.16
CA ILE A 50 3.89 1.97 -19.82
C ILE A 50 2.36 2.03 -19.90
N THR A 51 1.83 2.78 -20.87
CA THR A 51 0.38 2.92 -21.06
C THR A 51 -0.25 1.59 -21.46
N ALA A 52 0.33 0.86 -22.41
CA ALA A 52 -0.19 -0.43 -22.83
C ALA A 52 -0.19 -1.46 -21.70
N PHE A 53 0.84 -1.43 -20.84
CA PHE A 53 0.94 -2.28 -19.67
C PHE A 53 -0.14 -1.95 -18.63
N ALA A 54 -0.32 -0.69 -18.26
CA ALA A 54 -1.34 -0.35 -17.28
C ALA A 54 -2.77 -0.60 -17.82
N ASP A 55 -3.03 -0.51 -19.13
CA ASP A 55 -4.30 -0.91 -19.75
C ASP A 55 -4.46 -2.44 -19.73
N SER A 56 -3.34 -3.18 -19.72
CA SER A 56 -3.37 -4.65 -19.59
C SER A 56 -3.82 -5.09 -18.19
N ILE A 57 -3.53 -4.32 -17.14
CA ILE A 57 -3.98 -4.62 -15.77
C ILE A 57 -5.52 -4.67 -15.72
N GLU A 58 -6.19 -3.71 -16.37
CA GLU A 58 -7.66 -3.69 -16.45
C GLU A 58 -8.19 -4.93 -17.17
N ARG A 59 -7.53 -5.36 -18.26
CA ARG A 59 -7.91 -6.57 -19.01
C ARG A 59 -7.69 -7.86 -18.21
N LEU A 60 -6.56 -7.97 -17.50
CA LEU A 60 -6.21 -9.15 -16.69
C LEU A 60 -7.15 -9.35 -15.49
N LEU A 61 -7.70 -8.25 -14.97
CA LEU A 61 -8.71 -8.30 -13.91
C LEU A 61 -10.13 -8.53 -14.42
N TRP A 62 -10.34 -8.67 -15.74
CA TRP A 62 -11.64 -8.98 -16.31
C TRP A 62 -11.73 -10.42 -16.83
N PRO A 63 -12.64 -11.28 -16.31
CA PRO A 63 -13.61 -11.06 -15.24
C PRO A 63 -13.15 -11.60 -13.87
N VAL A 64 -12.79 -10.71 -12.94
CA VAL A 64 -12.78 -11.02 -11.49
C VAL A 64 -14.17 -10.76 -10.92
N PRO A 65 -14.85 -11.78 -10.35
CA PRO A 65 -16.14 -11.56 -9.71
C PRO A 65 -16.02 -10.57 -8.56
N LEU A 66 -16.88 -9.55 -8.57
CA LEU A 66 -16.99 -8.62 -7.46
C LEU A 66 -17.48 -9.35 -6.20
N MET A 67 -17.04 -8.84 -5.06
CA MET A 67 -17.44 -9.35 -3.75
C MET A 67 -18.97 -9.36 -3.61
N THR A 68 -19.51 -10.55 -3.39
CA THR A 68 -20.94 -10.74 -3.15
C THR A 68 -21.35 -10.15 -1.79
N SER A 69 -22.64 -9.84 -1.62
CA SER A 69 -23.18 -9.39 -0.33
C SER A 69 -22.90 -10.37 0.80
N ARG A 70 -22.88 -11.68 0.52
CA ARG A 70 -22.54 -12.73 1.50
C ARG A 70 -21.07 -12.66 1.93
N GLN A 71 -20.14 -12.50 0.98
CA GLN A 71 -18.72 -12.33 1.30
C GLN A 71 -18.48 -11.04 2.08
N ALA A 72 -19.11 -9.93 1.67
CA ALA A 72 -19.01 -8.66 2.38
C ALA A 72 -19.65 -8.71 3.78
N ALA A 73 -20.68 -9.54 4.00
CA ALA A 73 -21.25 -9.77 5.32
C ALA A 73 -20.32 -10.62 6.20
N ALA A 74 -19.64 -11.62 5.63
CA ALA A 74 -18.67 -12.44 6.36
C ALA A 74 -17.47 -11.61 6.87
N LEU A 75 -17.03 -10.62 6.10
CA LEU A 75 -16.00 -9.64 6.50
C LEU A 75 -16.51 -8.53 7.43
N ARG A 76 -17.80 -8.59 7.83
CA ARG A 76 -18.41 -7.68 8.82
C ARG A 76 -18.96 -8.46 10.01
N ARG A 77 -18.45 -9.67 10.22
CA ARG A 77 -18.92 -10.58 11.25
C ARG A 77 -18.67 -10.01 12.64
N PHE A 78 -17.47 -9.46 12.85
CA PHE A 78 -17.06 -8.93 14.15
C PHE A 78 -17.52 -7.49 14.32
N GLN A 79 -17.92 -7.17 15.54
CA GLN A 79 -18.25 -5.81 15.97
C GLN A 79 -17.05 -5.18 16.65
N ASN A 80 -17.06 -3.85 16.78
CA ASN A 80 -15.98 -3.11 17.43
C ASN A 80 -15.67 -3.60 18.86
N ASP A 81 -16.67 -4.08 19.60
CA ASP A 81 -16.47 -4.59 20.96
C ASP A 81 -15.67 -5.90 20.97
N ASP A 82 -15.91 -6.79 20.00
CA ASP A 82 -15.12 -8.01 19.82
C ASP A 82 -13.64 -7.66 19.54
N HIS A 83 -13.42 -6.68 18.64
CA HIS A 83 -12.07 -6.20 18.33
C HIS A 83 -11.38 -5.60 19.57
N LEU A 84 -12.11 -4.85 20.40
CA LEU A 84 -11.57 -4.26 21.63
C LEU A 84 -11.20 -5.33 22.67
N GLU A 85 -11.98 -6.39 22.80
CA GLU A 85 -11.67 -7.51 23.69
C GLU A 85 -10.34 -8.16 23.29
N VAL A 86 -10.19 -8.54 22.01
CA VAL A 86 -8.95 -9.13 21.52
C VAL A 86 -7.78 -8.15 21.61
N ALA A 87 -7.97 -6.89 21.23
CA ALA A 87 -6.93 -5.87 21.29
C ALA A 87 -6.41 -5.66 22.73
N ARG A 88 -7.29 -5.69 23.74
CA ARG A 88 -6.89 -5.63 25.16
C ARG A 88 -6.09 -6.85 25.61
N SER A 89 -6.44 -8.03 25.11
CA SER A 89 -5.79 -9.29 25.51
C SER A 89 -4.39 -9.47 24.89
N VAL A 90 -4.22 -9.06 23.63
CA VAL A 90 -2.98 -9.29 22.85
C VAL A 90 -2.06 -8.07 22.87
N GLY A 91 -2.63 -6.86 22.97
CA GLY A 91 -1.91 -5.63 22.74
C GLY A 91 -1.16 -5.06 23.94
N VAL A 92 -0.63 -3.85 23.75
CA VAL A 92 0.04 -3.14 24.84
C VAL A 92 -0.95 -2.50 25.81
N PRO A 93 -0.61 -2.36 27.11
CA PRO A 93 -1.44 -1.71 28.10
C PRO A 93 -1.68 -0.24 27.74
N GLN A 94 -2.85 0.25 28.11
CA GLN A 94 -3.24 1.64 27.93
C GLN A 94 -3.00 2.46 29.20
N PRO A 95 -2.81 3.79 29.06
CA PRO A 95 -2.70 4.55 27.81
C PRO A 95 -1.32 4.42 27.16
N VAL A 96 -1.27 4.47 25.83
CA VAL A 96 0.00 4.68 25.11
C VAL A 96 0.26 6.18 25.03
N THR A 97 1.09 6.67 25.96
CA THR A 97 1.71 8.00 25.89
C THR A 97 3.04 7.91 25.15
N GLN A 98 3.68 9.05 24.82
CA GLN A 98 5.00 9.05 24.20
C GLN A 98 6.05 8.31 25.06
N ALA A 99 6.05 8.51 26.38
CA ALA A 99 6.97 7.83 27.28
C ALA A 99 6.70 6.31 27.34
N ALA A 100 5.44 5.89 27.31
CA ALA A 100 5.09 4.47 27.29
C ALA A 100 5.48 3.82 25.95
N LEU A 101 5.33 4.55 24.84
CA LEU A 101 5.72 4.08 23.50
C LEU A 101 7.21 3.71 23.46
N ASP A 102 8.08 4.58 23.98
CA ASP A 102 9.53 4.33 24.00
C ASP A 102 9.86 3.06 24.80
N ILE A 103 9.20 2.85 25.95
CA ILE A 103 9.35 1.64 26.77
C ILE A 103 8.87 0.39 26.00
N PHE A 104 7.74 0.46 25.31
CA PHE A 104 7.20 -0.66 24.55
C PHE A 104 8.08 -1.02 23.34
N VAL A 105 8.69 -0.03 22.71
CA VAL A 105 9.67 -0.24 21.63
C VAL A 105 10.94 -0.87 22.16
N GLN A 106 11.51 -0.33 23.25
CA GLN A 106 12.73 -0.87 23.88
C GLN A 106 12.55 -2.30 24.39
N SER A 107 11.35 -2.64 24.90
CA SER A 107 11.02 -3.99 25.36
C SER A 107 10.61 -4.95 24.24
N GLY A 108 10.52 -4.49 22.98
CA GLY A 108 10.10 -5.30 21.83
C GLY A 108 8.61 -5.65 21.79
N ARG A 109 7.80 -5.04 22.66
CA ARG A 109 6.33 -5.21 22.66
C ARG A 109 5.67 -4.46 21.51
N LEU A 110 6.29 -3.37 21.07
CA LEU A 110 5.99 -2.70 19.82
C LEU A 110 7.25 -2.68 18.96
N VAL A 111 7.05 -2.79 17.64
CA VAL A 111 8.10 -2.68 16.64
C VAL A 111 7.69 -1.67 15.58
N PRO A 112 8.63 -0.93 14.99
CA PRO A 112 8.31 -0.04 13.87
C PRO A 112 7.83 -0.86 12.67
N LEU A 113 6.71 -0.45 12.11
CA LEU A 113 6.20 -0.94 10.84
C LEU A 113 6.77 -0.07 9.72
N GLN A 114 7.39 -0.69 8.73
CA GLN A 114 7.96 0.00 7.57
C GLN A 114 7.24 -0.45 6.30
N ASP A 115 7.42 0.31 5.23
CA ASP A 115 7.05 -0.13 3.89
C ASP A 115 7.67 -1.48 3.57
N SER A 116 6.96 -2.28 2.78
CA SER A 116 7.44 -3.59 2.36
C SER A 116 7.15 -3.84 0.88
N ARG A 117 7.62 -4.99 0.40
CA ARG A 117 7.23 -5.49 -0.93
C ARG A 117 5.74 -5.79 -1.07
N PHE A 118 5.00 -5.92 0.04
CA PHE A 118 3.58 -6.31 0.06
C PHE A 118 2.64 -5.14 0.37
N TRP A 119 3.11 -4.16 1.15
CA TRP A 119 2.31 -3.01 1.55
C TRP A 119 3.08 -1.70 1.48
N ALA A 120 2.32 -0.62 1.38
CA ALA A 120 2.81 0.73 1.60
C ALA A 120 2.06 1.37 2.77
N ILE A 121 2.76 2.16 3.57
CA ILE A 121 2.20 2.96 4.65
C ILE A 121 1.97 4.36 4.11
N ARG A 122 0.72 4.83 4.15
CA ARG A 122 0.40 6.23 3.83
C ARG A 122 1.04 7.16 4.86
N ASP A 123 1.26 8.41 4.49
CA ASP A 123 1.51 9.48 5.47
C ASP A 123 0.44 9.47 6.56
N LEU A 124 0.87 9.30 7.82
CA LEU A 124 -0.01 9.12 8.96
C LEU A 124 -0.14 10.44 9.74
N ASP A 125 -1.28 11.11 9.63
CA ASP A 125 -1.53 12.39 10.33
C ASP A 125 -1.91 12.22 11.81
N HIS A 126 -2.51 11.08 12.14
CA HIS A 126 -3.21 10.83 13.40
C HIS A 126 -2.95 9.42 13.95
N SER A 127 -1.84 8.81 13.57
CA SER A 127 -1.35 7.53 14.08
C SER A 127 0.14 7.40 13.84
N MET A 128 0.77 6.46 14.51
CA MET A 128 2.19 6.15 14.42
C MET A 128 2.38 4.73 13.87
N PRO A 129 3.42 4.47 13.05
CA PRO A 129 3.62 3.19 12.40
C PRO A 129 4.31 2.21 13.36
N PHE A 130 3.66 1.88 14.47
CA PHE A 130 4.14 0.87 15.42
C PHE A 130 3.09 -0.19 15.62
N VAL A 131 3.52 -1.45 15.67
CA VAL A 131 2.63 -2.59 15.85
C VAL A 131 3.23 -3.60 16.81
N VAL A 132 2.42 -4.50 17.35
CA VAL A 132 2.94 -5.70 18.02
C VAL A 132 3.64 -6.61 16.97
N PRO A 133 4.69 -7.38 17.34
CA PRO A 133 5.40 -8.25 16.40
C PRO A 133 4.50 -9.22 15.62
N GLN A 134 3.44 -9.72 16.27
CA GLN A 134 2.47 -10.65 15.67
C GLN A 134 1.77 -10.03 14.45
N MET A 135 1.50 -8.73 14.46
CA MET A 135 0.90 -8.03 13.33
C MET A 135 1.84 -8.03 12.12
N VAL A 136 3.16 -7.93 12.31
CA VAL A 136 4.13 -8.03 11.21
C VAL A 136 4.09 -9.42 10.57
N GLY A 137 4.02 -10.48 11.39
CA GLY A 137 3.84 -11.85 10.92
C GLY A 137 2.57 -12.02 10.09
N LEU A 138 1.44 -11.52 10.60
CA LEU A 138 0.15 -11.52 9.91
C LEU A 138 0.20 -10.77 8.57
N LEU A 139 0.79 -9.58 8.54
CA LEU A 139 0.91 -8.76 7.31
C LEU A 139 1.77 -9.45 6.25
N ASN A 140 2.84 -10.14 6.64
CA ASN A 140 3.68 -10.91 5.72
C ASN A 140 2.92 -12.11 5.12
N GLU A 141 2.17 -12.83 5.95
CA GLU A 141 1.34 -13.96 5.49
C GLU A 141 0.24 -13.49 4.54
N MET A 142 -0.48 -12.44 4.93
CA MET A 142 -1.51 -11.80 4.12
C MET A 142 -0.94 -11.30 2.79
N GLY A 143 0.21 -10.62 2.81
CA GLY A 143 0.90 -10.14 1.62
C GLY A 143 1.34 -11.27 0.69
N THR A 144 1.84 -12.37 1.25
CA THR A 144 2.23 -13.57 0.49
C THR A 144 1.02 -14.18 -0.22
N ARG A 145 -0.09 -14.40 0.49
CA ARG A 145 -1.33 -14.93 -0.10
C ARG A 145 -1.91 -13.98 -1.14
N PHE A 146 -1.92 -12.67 -0.86
CA PHE A 146 -2.41 -11.67 -1.80
C PHE A 146 -1.59 -11.67 -3.10
N HIS A 147 -0.26 -11.63 -3.01
CA HIS A 147 0.61 -11.69 -4.18
C HIS A 147 0.45 -12.99 -4.97
N ALA A 148 0.28 -14.14 -4.30
CA ALA A 148 0.00 -15.40 -4.99
C ALA A 148 -1.29 -15.32 -5.82
N ARG A 149 -2.37 -14.72 -5.29
CA ARG A 149 -3.63 -14.54 -6.04
C ARG A 149 -3.49 -13.56 -7.21
N LEU A 150 -2.61 -12.57 -7.10
CA LEU A 150 -2.27 -11.65 -8.20
C LEU A 150 -1.49 -12.39 -9.29
N GLU A 151 -0.49 -13.18 -8.91
CA GLU A 151 0.37 -13.95 -9.82
C GLU A 151 -0.42 -15.00 -10.61
N GLU A 152 -1.35 -15.71 -9.96
CA GLU A 152 -2.31 -16.63 -10.61
C GLU A 152 -3.11 -15.96 -11.75
N ARG A 153 -3.21 -14.63 -11.74
CA ARG A 153 -3.93 -13.81 -12.73
C ARG A 153 -3.00 -13.05 -13.68
N GLY A 154 -1.69 -13.27 -13.58
CA GLY A 154 -0.68 -12.56 -14.37
C GLY A 154 -0.55 -11.08 -14.00
N LEU A 155 -1.02 -10.67 -12.81
CA LEU A 155 -0.94 -9.29 -12.36
C LEU A 155 0.43 -8.98 -11.75
N PRO A 156 0.90 -7.72 -11.84
CA PRO A 156 2.10 -7.31 -11.13
C PRO A 156 1.90 -7.45 -9.61
N PRO A 157 2.99 -7.51 -8.83
CA PRO A 157 2.96 -7.62 -7.36
C PRO A 157 2.54 -6.29 -6.71
N ILE A 158 1.29 -5.89 -6.96
CA ILE A 158 0.63 -4.69 -6.46
C ILE A 158 0.57 -4.75 -4.94
N ARG A 159 0.85 -3.63 -4.29
CA ARG A 159 0.87 -3.52 -2.83
C ARG A 159 -0.45 -2.97 -2.31
N PHE A 160 -0.95 -3.50 -1.20
CA PHE A 160 -2.07 -2.88 -0.48
C PHE A 160 -1.58 -1.69 0.36
N GLU A 161 -2.48 -0.78 0.72
CA GLU A 161 -2.10 0.45 1.42
C GLU A 161 -2.68 0.50 2.83
N ILE A 162 -1.80 0.71 3.82
CA ILE A 162 -2.13 0.89 5.22
C ILE A 162 -2.31 2.38 5.49
N THR A 163 -3.45 2.75 6.07
CA THR A 163 -3.86 4.16 6.25
C THR A 163 -3.95 4.61 7.69
N SER A 164 -3.96 3.67 8.65
CA SER A 164 -3.88 3.99 10.07
C SER A 164 -3.38 2.80 10.87
N VAL A 165 -2.62 3.05 11.95
CA VAL A 165 -1.94 2.03 12.75
C VAL A 165 -2.11 2.32 14.25
N LEU A 166 -1.05 2.57 15.03
CA LEU A 166 -1.14 2.83 16.46
C LEU A 166 -1.59 4.27 16.72
N ARG A 167 -2.54 4.49 17.62
CA ARG A 167 -2.90 5.84 18.08
C ARG A 167 -2.49 6.03 19.52
N THR A 168 -1.74 7.10 19.83
CA THR A 168 -1.58 7.53 21.23
C THR A 168 -2.90 8.09 21.77
N GLU A 169 -2.97 8.30 23.08
CA GLU A 169 -4.11 9.00 23.66
C GLU A 169 -4.25 10.43 23.09
N GLU A 170 -3.14 11.13 22.90
CA GLU A 170 -3.12 12.47 22.30
C GLU A 170 -3.57 12.45 20.84
N ASP A 171 -3.13 11.46 20.05
CA ASP A 171 -3.60 11.24 18.68
C ASP A 171 -5.12 11.07 18.62
N GLN A 172 -5.66 10.21 19.50
CA GLN A 172 -7.09 9.93 19.54
C GLN A 172 -7.89 11.18 19.91
N GLN A 173 -7.39 11.99 20.85
CA GLN A 173 -8.02 13.27 21.21
C GLN A 173 -7.99 14.28 20.05
N ARG A 174 -6.86 14.39 19.32
CA ARG A 174 -6.74 15.26 18.13
C ARG A 174 -7.70 14.82 17.02
N LEU A 175 -7.78 13.52 16.75
CA LEU A 175 -8.64 12.96 15.71
C LEU A 175 -10.12 13.24 15.99
N ARG A 176 -10.59 13.06 17.24
CA ARG A 176 -11.99 13.31 17.65
C ARG A 176 -12.46 14.74 17.37
N ARG A 177 -11.56 15.72 17.35
CA ARG A 177 -11.92 17.12 17.05
C ARG A 177 -12.30 17.33 15.59
N ARG A 178 -11.80 16.48 14.67
CA ARG A 178 -11.95 16.66 13.22
C ARG A 178 -12.80 15.58 12.56
N ASN A 179 -12.78 14.35 13.08
CA ASN A 179 -13.44 13.21 12.46
C ASN A 179 -14.67 12.77 13.25
N ARG A 180 -15.86 12.95 12.67
CA ARG A 180 -17.15 12.54 13.26
C ARG A 180 -17.28 11.02 13.44
N ASN A 181 -16.48 10.23 12.72
CA ASN A 181 -16.46 8.78 12.83
C ASN A 181 -15.51 8.29 13.95
N ALA A 182 -14.70 9.16 14.56
CA ALA A 182 -13.81 8.75 15.63
C ALA A 182 -14.61 8.33 16.87
N THR A 183 -14.29 7.17 17.43
CA THR A 183 -14.94 6.70 18.66
C THR A 183 -14.70 7.66 19.82
N ARG A 184 -15.75 7.90 20.61
CA ARG A 184 -15.72 8.68 21.86
C ARG A 184 -15.10 7.88 23.02
N GLY A 185 -15.04 6.56 22.90
CA GLY A 185 -14.39 5.64 23.85
C GLY A 185 -13.00 5.22 23.41
N THR A 186 -12.45 4.19 24.05
CA THR A 186 -11.16 3.60 23.66
C THR A 186 -11.21 3.11 22.21
N SER A 187 -10.19 3.43 21.43
CA SER A 187 -10.01 2.90 20.07
C SER A 187 -9.13 1.65 20.11
N THR A 188 -9.48 0.66 19.30
CA THR A 188 -8.69 -0.57 19.03
C THR A 188 -7.27 -0.27 18.55
N HIS A 189 -7.11 0.82 17.80
CA HIS A 189 -5.80 1.33 17.37
C HIS A 189 -4.86 1.70 18.51
N GLN A 190 -5.36 1.93 19.73
CA GLN A 190 -4.48 2.32 20.82
C GLN A 190 -3.61 1.15 21.31
N PHE A 191 -3.95 -0.10 20.98
CA PHE A 191 -3.29 -1.30 21.50
C PHE A 191 -2.13 -1.83 20.64
N GLY A 192 -1.88 -1.23 19.47
CA GLY A 192 -0.82 -1.67 18.53
C GLY A 192 -1.11 -2.99 17.80
N THR A 193 -2.30 -3.55 17.98
CA THR A 193 -2.75 -4.81 17.36
C THR A 193 -3.67 -4.59 16.17
N THR A 194 -3.98 -3.34 15.85
CA THR A 194 -5.05 -2.98 14.91
C THR A 194 -4.56 -1.96 13.89
N LEU A 195 -4.98 -2.14 12.63
CA LEU A 195 -4.68 -1.21 11.55
C LEU A 195 -5.83 -1.15 10.53
N ASP A 196 -5.85 -0.08 9.74
CA ASP A 196 -6.79 0.10 8.65
C ASP A 196 -6.08 -0.06 7.30
N ILE A 197 -6.60 -0.94 6.44
CA ILE A 197 -6.15 -1.14 5.07
C ILE A 197 -7.18 -0.56 4.12
N THR A 198 -6.83 0.40 3.29
CA THR A 198 -7.78 0.91 2.30
C THR A 198 -7.98 -0.08 1.16
N TYR A 199 -9.21 -0.16 0.67
CA TYR A 199 -9.54 -0.85 -0.57
C TYR A 199 -9.99 0.12 -1.68
N ALA A 200 -9.80 1.43 -1.48
CA ALA A 200 -10.05 2.45 -2.50
C ALA A 200 -8.82 2.71 -3.38
N GLY A 201 -7.63 2.26 -2.97
CA GLY A 201 -6.38 2.50 -3.66
C GLY A 201 -5.33 1.45 -3.32
N TYR A 202 -4.39 1.28 -4.24
CA TYR A 202 -3.28 0.34 -4.15
C TYR A 202 -1.99 1.06 -4.56
N ARG A 203 -0.84 0.42 -4.37
CA ARG A 203 0.47 0.99 -4.71
C ARG A 203 1.23 0.13 -5.71
N ALA A 204 1.98 0.81 -6.56
CA ALA A 204 2.84 0.13 -7.52
C ALA A 204 3.90 -0.73 -6.81
N PRO A 205 4.40 -1.79 -7.45
CA PRO A 205 5.54 -2.56 -6.97
C PRO A 205 6.77 -1.68 -6.67
N LEU A 206 7.60 -2.11 -5.71
CA LEU A 206 8.88 -1.43 -5.43
C LEU A 206 9.90 -1.63 -6.55
N LYS A 207 9.88 -2.82 -7.17
CA LYS A 207 10.75 -3.14 -8.30
C LYS A 207 10.01 -2.83 -9.61
N PRO A 208 10.69 -2.24 -10.61
CA PRO A 208 10.05 -2.00 -11.88
C PRO A 208 9.55 -3.30 -12.53
N VAL A 209 8.44 -3.21 -13.24
CA VAL A 209 7.80 -4.34 -13.91
C VAL A 209 8.22 -4.40 -15.38
N LEU A 210 8.39 -3.23 -16.01
CA LEU A 210 8.78 -3.12 -17.41
C LEU A 210 10.28 -2.97 -17.56
N THR A 211 10.84 -3.61 -18.59
CA THR A 211 12.19 -3.30 -19.07
C THR A 211 12.12 -2.08 -19.98
N LEU A 212 12.47 -0.90 -19.49
CA LEU A 212 12.60 0.29 -20.32
C LEU A 212 13.90 0.21 -21.13
N ASP A 213 13.91 0.81 -22.32
CA ASP A 213 15.07 0.79 -23.21
C ASP A 213 15.70 2.19 -23.32
N THR A 214 16.24 2.68 -22.20
CA THR A 214 16.80 4.04 -22.14
C THR A 214 18.31 4.04 -22.32
N VAL A 215 18.88 3.05 -23.01
CA VAL A 215 20.35 2.92 -23.16
C VAL A 215 20.94 4.19 -23.76
N ASP A 216 20.29 4.74 -24.78
CA ASP A 216 20.74 5.95 -25.48
C ASP A 216 20.31 7.25 -24.77
N ALA A 217 19.39 7.16 -23.79
CA ALA A 217 18.89 8.30 -23.01
C ALA A 217 18.76 8.00 -21.50
N PRO A 218 19.84 7.68 -20.76
CA PRO A 218 19.74 7.21 -19.37
C PRO A 218 19.09 8.21 -18.41
N TRP A 219 19.15 9.51 -18.71
CA TRP A 219 18.52 10.56 -17.91
C TRP A 219 16.99 10.49 -17.90
N LEU A 220 16.36 9.84 -18.89
CA LEU A 220 14.90 9.65 -18.94
C LEU A 220 14.41 8.57 -17.98
N GLU A 221 15.27 7.60 -17.63
CA GLU A 221 14.95 6.42 -16.82
C GLU A 221 14.17 6.80 -15.56
N SER A 222 14.72 7.70 -14.74
CA SER A 222 14.10 8.10 -13.46
C SER A 222 12.69 8.70 -13.65
N GLY A 223 12.47 9.45 -14.72
CA GLY A 223 11.17 10.02 -15.05
C GLY A 223 10.17 8.95 -15.49
N LEU A 224 10.59 8.07 -16.40
CA LEU A 224 9.78 6.98 -16.91
C LEU A 224 9.43 5.97 -15.80
N ARG A 225 10.32 5.71 -14.83
CA ARG A 225 10.01 4.89 -13.65
C ARG A 225 8.92 5.50 -12.76
N ARG A 226 8.95 6.82 -12.55
CA ARG A 226 7.87 7.51 -11.83
C ARG A 226 6.55 7.42 -12.59
N MET A 227 6.60 7.53 -13.92
CA MET A 227 5.41 7.35 -14.76
C MET A 227 4.88 5.92 -14.74
N GLU A 228 5.76 4.91 -14.77
CA GLU A 228 5.40 3.50 -14.65
C GLU A 228 4.61 3.26 -13.35
N ALA A 229 5.17 3.68 -12.21
CA ALA A 229 4.50 3.56 -10.92
C ALA A 229 3.14 4.29 -10.91
N PHE A 230 3.11 5.54 -11.38
CA PHE A 230 1.88 6.33 -11.44
C PHE A 230 0.81 5.69 -12.34
N ALA A 231 1.19 5.18 -13.52
CA ALA A 231 0.28 4.54 -14.45
C ALA A 231 -0.32 3.25 -13.85
N ILE A 232 0.50 2.44 -13.17
CA ILE A 232 0.03 1.27 -12.44
C ILE A 232 -0.98 1.69 -11.37
N GLU A 233 -0.67 2.68 -10.54
CA GLU A 233 -1.58 3.13 -9.47
C GLU A 233 -2.91 3.64 -10.01
N VAL A 234 -2.87 4.45 -11.06
CA VAL A 234 -4.07 4.94 -11.76
C VAL A 234 -4.87 3.78 -12.38
N GLY A 235 -4.21 2.77 -12.95
CA GLY A 235 -4.84 1.57 -13.47
C GLY A 235 -5.54 0.78 -12.35
N THR A 236 -4.82 0.48 -11.26
CA THR A 236 -5.35 -0.27 -10.11
C THR A 236 -6.53 0.42 -9.43
N ALA A 237 -6.56 1.77 -9.39
CA ALA A 237 -7.68 2.52 -8.83
C ALA A 237 -9.00 2.29 -9.58
N ARG A 238 -8.97 2.04 -10.90
CA ARG A 238 -10.19 1.76 -11.68
C ARG A 238 -10.76 0.36 -11.43
N VAL A 239 -9.88 -0.56 -11.09
CA VAL A 239 -10.18 -1.97 -10.77
C VAL A 239 -10.05 -2.26 -9.27
N ALA A 240 -10.22 -1.21 -8.44
CA ALA A 240 -10.06 -1.31 -7.01
C ALA A 240 -11.07 -2.28 -6.39
N ARG A 241 -12.26 -2.46 -6.99
CA ARG A 241 -13.29 -3.39 -6.48
C ARG A 241 -12.93 -4.85 -6.72
N GLU A 242 -12.25 -5.14 -7.82
CA GLU A 242 -11.73 -6.44 -8.18
C GLU A 242 -10.56 -6.80 -7.25
N LEU A 243 -9.62 -5.88 -7.06
CA LEU A 243 -8.52 -6.04 -6.10
C LEU A 243 -9.03 -6.15 -4.65
N GLN A 244 -10.07 -5.38 -4.29
CA GLN A 244 -10.76 -5.49 -3.00
C GLN A 244 -11.35 -6.89 -2.83
N SER A 245 -11.89 -7.49 -3.89
CA SER A 245 -12.47 -8.83 -3.85
C SER A 245 -11.39 -9.89 -3.63
N ILE A 246 -10.23 -9.74 -4.27
CA ILE A 246 -9.06 -10.61 -4.05
C ILE A 246 -8.52 -10.48 -2.63
N LEU A 247 -8.24 -9.26 -2.17
CA LEU A 247 -7.73 -9.02 -0.82
C LEU A 247 -8.75 -9.45 0.26
N GLY A 248 -10.03 -9.17 0.03
CA GLY A 248 -11.11 -9.58 0.91
C GLY A 248 -11.26 -11.10 1.02
N ALA A 249 -10.98 -11.85 -0.05
CA ALA A 249 -10.95 -13.31 0.01
C ALA A 249 -9.81 -13.80 0.91
N VAL A 250 -8.60 -13.25 0.76
CA VAL A 250 -7.45 -13.57 1.62
C VAL A 250 -7.73 -13.23 3.09
N LEU A 251 -8.29 -12.04 3.35
CA LEU A 251 -8.68 -11.63 4.69
C LEU A 251 -9.72 -12.56 5.30
N ARG A 252 -10.67 -13.04 4.50
CA ARG A 252 -11.67 -14.00 4.96
C ARG A 252 -11.04 -15.35 5.30
N GLU A 253 -10.12 -15.86 4.48
CA GLU A 253 -9.39 -17.10 4.77
C GLU A 253 -8.66 -16.99 6.11
N LEU A 254 -7.87 -15.93 6.29
CA LEU A 254 -7.16 -15.66 7.54
C LEU A 254 -8.11 -15.50 8.74
N GLN A 255 -9.28 -14.90 8.51
CA GLN A 255 -10.31 -14.77 9.54
C GLN A 255 -10.94 -16.11 9.92
N ASP A 256 -11.26 -16.95 8.94
CA ASP A 256 -11.83 -18.29 9.15
C ASP A 256 -10.80 -19.22 9.84
N GLU A 257 -9.50 -18.97 9.63
CA GLU A 257 -8.37 -19.60 10.35
C GLU A 257 -8.11 -19.01 11.74
N GLY A 258 -8.86 -17.99 12.16
CA GLY A 258 -8.73 -17.35 13.48
C GLY A 258 -7.48 -16.48 13.65
N ARG A 259 -6.79 -16.12 12.56
CA ARG A 259 -5.53 -15.33 12.57
C ARG A 259 -5.77 -13.82 12.70
N VAL A 260 -6.94 -13.36 12.27
CA VAL A 260 -7.30 -11.94 12.20
C VAL A 260 -8.80 -11.75 12.39
N MET A 261 -9.19 -10.67 13.03
CA MET A 261 -10.57 -10.18 13.01
C MET A 261 -10.68 -9.08 11.99
N VAL A 262 -11.69 -9.15 11.11
CA VAL A 262 -11.90 -8.17 10.05
C VAL A 262 -13.27 -7.53 10.18
N THR A 263 -13.28 -6.20 10.08
CA THR A 263 -14.49 -5.41 9.86
C THR A 263 -14.32 -4.59 8.59
N MET A 264 -15.05 -4.93 7.53
CA MET A 264 -15.16 -4.10 6.34
C MET A 264 -16.06 -2.89 6.64
N GLU A 265 -15.43 -1.73 6.83
CA GLU A 265 -16.11 -0.52 7.28
C GLU A 265 -17.19 -0.05 6.27
N ARG A 266 -18.29 0.48 6.81
CA ARG A 266 -19.39 1.00 5.97
C ARG A 266 -19.22 2.48 5.63
N ARG A 267 -18.59 3.24 6.53
CA ARG A 267 -18.47 4.71 6.43
C ARG A 267 -17.15 5.16 5.84
N GLN A 268 -16.18 4.26 5.73
CA GLN A 268 -14.85 4.51 5.18
C GLN A 268 -14.43 3.30 4.36
N PRO A 269 -13.72 3.49 3.22
CA PRO A 269 -13.34 2.39 2.34
C PRO A 269 -12.10 1.66 2.86
N VAL A 270 -12.21 1.06 4.05
CA VAL A 270 -11.13 0.35 4.72
C VAL A 270 -11.58 -1.00 5.29
N PHE A 271 -10.67 -1.96 5.30
CA PHE A 271 -10.72 -3.11 6.19
C PHE A 271 -10.06 -2.71 7.51
N HIS A 272 -10.85 -2.69 8.56
CA HIS A 272 -10.37 -2.57 9.93
C HIS A 272 -9.97 -3.97 10.41
N ILE A 273 -8.68 -4.19 10.70
CA ILE A 273 -8.19 -5.52 11.06
C ILE A 273 -7.50 -5.52 12.42
N THR A 274 -7.72 -6.57 13.21
CA THR A 274 -7.05 -6.78 14.51
C THR A 274 -6.41 -8.16 14.53
N ALA A 275 -5.10 -8.23 14.83
CA ALA A 275 -4.39 -9.49 14.96
C ALA A 275 -4.83 -10.25 16.22
N THR A 276 -4.96 -11.58 16.11
CA THR A 276 -5.33 -12.47 17.22
C THR A 276 -4.09 -13.13 17.84
N ALA A 277 -4.25 -13.79 19.00
CA ALA A 277 -3.17 -14.48 19.70
C ALA A 277 -2.60 -15.69 18.94
N ASP A 278 -3.42 -16.34 18.11
CA ASP A 278 -3.07 -17.53 17.31
C ASP A 278 -2.24 -17.19 16.06
N GLY A 279 -2.00 -15.89 15.81
CA GLY A 279 -1.10 -15.37 14.77
C GLY A 279 0.39 -15.66 14.97
N GLN A 280 0.77 -16.44 15.99
CA GLN A 280 2.14 -16.85 16.28
C GLN A 280 2.69 -17.87 15.25
N GLY A 281 2.75 -17.48 13.98
CA GLY A 281 3.77 -18.02 13.08
C GLY A 281 5.09 -17.31 13.41
N ALA A 282 6.19 -18.08 13.50
CA ALA A 282 7.52 -17.57 13.83
C ALA A 282 7.87 -16.26 13.08
N PRO A 283 8.66 -15.34 13.68
CA PRO A 283 9.02 -14.09 13.03
C PRO A 283 9.71 -14.40 11.70
N ALA A 284 9.01 -14.15 10.59
CA ALA A 284 9.64 -14.03 9.29
C ALA A 284 10.60 -12.84 9.42
N ALA A 285 11.89 -13.12 9.31
CA ALA A 285 12.93 -12.11 9.27
C ALA A 285 12.48 -10.98 8.33
N VAL A 286 12.56 -9.74 8.82
CA VAL A 286 12.37 -8.54 8.01
C VAL A 286 13.32 -8.66 6.82
N VAL A 287 12.79 -9.02 5.66
CA VAL A 287 13.53 -8.94 4.40
C VAL A 287 13.62 -7.46 4.08
N ALA A 288 14.73 -6.85 4.53
CA ALA A 288 15.18 -5.54 4.11
C ALA A 288 15.42 -5.54 2.57
N PRO A 289 15.35 -4.37 1.90
CA PRO A 289 15.13 -4.23 0.46
C PRO A 289 16.12 -4.97 -0.45
#